data_AF-A0A930AS28-F1
#
_entry.id   AF-A0A930AS28-F1
#
_cell.length_a   1.000
_cell.length_b   1.000
_cell.length_c   1.000
_cell.angle_alpha   90.00
_cell.angle_beta   90.00
_cell.angle_gamma   90.00
#
_symmetry.space_group_name_H-M   'P 1'
#
loop_
_entity.id
_entity.type
_entity.pdbx_description
1 polymer ?
#
loop_
_entity_poly.entity_id
_entity_poly.type
_entity_poly.pdbx_seq_one_letter_code
_entity_poly.pdbx_strand_id
1 'polypeptide(L)'
;MKSDLDARPVYLQLENTIKGHFLICYLTVLLQRIFQFKVLENKYPSSELNEFYKGFQFVEGEDSYTNISIGTNFITELSDMTGLPLDNYFLSPTKLKKVLNYRF
;
A
#
# COMPACT_ATOMS: atom_id res chain seq x y z
N MET A 1 -4.23 -7.31 11.81
CA MET A 1 -3.31 -8.45 11.60
C MET A 1 -4.02 -9.70 11.08
N LYS A 2 -5.03 -10.26 11.77
CA LYS A 2 -5.63 -11.56 11.37
C LYS A 2 -6.53 -11.46 10.13
N SER A 3 -7.42 -10.48 10.08
CA SER A 3 -8.29 -10.23 8.92
C SER A 3 -7.61 -9.35 7.86
N ASP A 4 -6.68 -8.51 8.28
CA ASP A 4 -6.06 -7.51 7.42
C ASP A 4 -5.13 -8.11 6.36
N LEU A 5 -4.42 -9.18 6.69
CA LEU A 5 -3.48 -9.90 5.80
C LEU A 5 -4.03 -11.26 5.32
N ASP A 6 -5.34 -11.50 5.44
CA ASP A 6 -5.98 -12.78 5.07
C ASP A 6 -5.27 -14.01 5.68
N ALA A 7 -4.78 -13.86 6.92
CA ALA A 7 -4.04 -14.91 7.61
C ALA A 7 -4.93 -16.09 8.06
N ARG A 8 -6.21 -16.11 7.66
CA ARG A 8 -7.16 -17.21 7.89
C ARG A 8 -8.26 -17.24 6.82
N PRO A 9 -8.73 -18.44 6.44
CA PRO A 9 -8.14 -19.75 6.75
C PRO A 9 -6.93 -20.06 5.84
N VAL A 10 -5.86 -20.56 6.45
CA VAL A 10 -4.65 -20.99 5.74
C VAL A 10 -4.79 -22.47 5.45
N TYR A 11 -5.08 -22.83 4.20
CA TYR A 11 -5.20 -24.21 3.75
C TYR A 11 -3.84 -24.85 3.38
N LEU A 12 -2.80 -24.55 4.15
CA LEU A 12 -1.44 -25.07 3.93
C LEU A 12 -1.20 -26.28 4.84
N GLN A 13 -0.72 -27.38 4.26
CA GLN A 13 -0.51 -28.64 4.98
C GLN A 13 0.96 -28.94 5.29
N LEU A 14 1.90 -28.38 4.52
CA LEU A 14 3.33 -28.57 4.72
C LEU A 14 3.88 -27.56 5.73
N GLU A 15 4.64 -28.03 6.71
CA GLU A 15 5.23 -27.23 7.79
C GLU A 15 6.04 -26.03 7.25
N ASN A 16 6.84 -26.25 6.20
CA ASN A 16 7.64 -25.19 5.58
C ASN A 16 6.78 -24.08 4.99
N THR A 17 5.65 -24.42 4.34
CA THR A 17 4.75 -23.43 3.76
C THR A 17 4.01 -22.64 4.83
N ILE A 18 3.65 -23.30 5.94
CA ILE A 18 3.05 -22.64 7.13
C ILE A 18 4.04 -21.63 7.71
N LYS A 19 5.30 -22.04 7.94
CA LYS A 19 6.36 -21.14 8.44
C LYS A 19 6.61 -19.97 7.48
N GLY A 20 6.65 -20.24 6.18
CA GLY A 20 6.81 -19.22 5.15
C GLY A 20 5.69 -18.17 5.16
N HIS A 21 4.43 -18.59 5.22
CA HIS A 21 3.28 -17.68 5.32
C HIS A 21 3.38 -16.79 6.56
N PHE A 22 3.60 -17.39 7.74
CA PHE A 22 3.71 -16.61 8.97
C PHE A 22 4.89 -15.64 8.95
N LEU A 23 6.04 -16.05 8.38
CA LEU A 23 7.18 -15.17 8.23
C LEU A 23 6.83 -13.93 7.39
N ILE A 24 6.21 -14.12 6.22
CA ILE A 24 5.81 -13.01 5.35
C ILE A 24 4.80 -12.12 6.09
N CYS A 25 3.80 -12.68 6.76
CA CYS A 25 2.84 -11.89 7.53
C CYS A 25 3.52 -11.07 8.65
N TYR A 26 4.46 -11.66 9.39
CA TYR A 26 5.22 -10.95 10.42
C TYR A 26 6.04 -9.80 9.84
N LEU A 27 6.74 -10.04 8.72
CA LEU A 27 7.52 -9.02 8.04
C LEU A 27 6.64 -7.87 7.54
N THR A 28 5.50 -8.18 6.90
CA THR A 28 4.55 -7.18 6.42
C THR A 28 4.03 -6.31 7.58
N VAL A 29 3.64 -6.92 8.70
CA VAL A 29 3.19 -6.18 9.88
C VAL A 29 4.30 -5.33 10.48
N LEU A 30 5.52 -5.87 10.55
CA LEU A 30 6.68 -5.13 11.04
C LEU A 30 6.96 -3.88 10.20
N LEU A 31 7.00 -4.03 8.88
CA LEU A 31 7.21 -2.92 7.94
C LEU A 31 6.08 -1.88 8.05
N GLN A 32 4.82 -2.32 8.10
CA GLN A 32 3.68 -1.43 8.30
C GLN A 32 3.80 -0.65 9.62
N ARG A 33 4.23 -1.29 10.71
CA ARG A 33 4.41 -0.63 12.02
C ARG A 33 5.56 0.36 11.99
N ILE A 34 6.68 0.02 11.36
CA ILE A 34 7.80 0.95 11.18
C ILE A 34 7.31 2.18 10.40
N PHE A 35 6.62 1.98 9.28
CA PHE A 35 6.07 3.08 8.48
C PHE A 35 5.10 3.96 9.30
N GLN A 36 4.14 3.34 10.00
CA GLN A 36 3.16 4.04 10.83
C GLN A 36 3.83 4.90 11.91
N PHE A 37 4.76 4.33 12.69
CA PHE A 37 5.32 5.02 13.85
C PHE A 37 6.51 5.93 13.51
N LYS A 38 7.29 5.61 12.48
CA LYS A 38 8.54 6.34 12.16
C LYS A 38 8.41 7.33 11.02
N VAL A 39 7.51 7.10 10.07
CA VAL A 39 7.31 7.99 8.92
C VAL A 39 6.06 8.83 9.10
N LEU A 40 4.96 8.21 9.55
CA LEU A 40 3.67 8.88 9.70
C LEU A 40 3.39 9.38 11.13
N GLU A 41 4.37 9.31 12.03
CA GLU A 41 4.27 9.77 13.42
C GLU A 41 3.02 9.27 14.16
N ASN A 42 2.54 8.07 13.80
CA ASN A 42 1.32 7.47 14.33
C ASN A 42 0.03 8.31 14.14
N LYS A 43 0.00 9.20 13.13
CA LYS A 43 -1.19 10.00 12.78
C LYS A 43 -2.35 9.14 12.26
N TYR A 44 -2.03 8.09 11.50
CA TYR A 44 -3.03 7.22 10.86
C TYR A 44 -3.10 5.84 11.53
N PRO A 45 -4.31 5.30 11.75
CA PRO A 45 -4.48 3.95 12.27
C PRO A 45 -4.07 2.91 11.23
N SER A 46 -3.65 1.74 11.71
CA SER A 46 -3.20 0.64 10.84
C SER A 46 -4.29 0.12 9.89
N SER A 47 -5.58 0.30 10.24
CA SER A 47 -6.72 -0.06 9.39
C SER A 47 -6.79 0.80 8.14
N GLU A 48 -6.63 2.11 8.28
CA GLU A 48 -6.66 3.06 7.16
C GLU A 48 -5.48 2.83 6.20
N LEU A 49 -4.30 2.54 6.73
CA LEU A 49 -3.14 2.13 5.91
C LEU A 49 -3.42 0.84 5.13
N ASN A 50 -4.08 -0.13 5.75
CA ASN A 50 -4.41 -1.39 5.09
C ASN A 50 -5.48 -1.21 4.00
N GLU A 51 -6.49 -0.38 4.25
CA GLU A 51 -7.49 0.01 3.25
C GLU A 51 -6.83 0.71 2.06
N PHE A 52 -5.89 1.61 2.31
CA PHE A 52 -5.11 2.25 1.26
C PHE A 52 -4.30 1.21 0.45
N TYR A 53 -3.55 0.31 1.10
CA TYR A 53 -2.75 -0.69 0.38
C TYR A 53 -3.61 -1.60 -0.51
N LYS A 54 -4.83 -1.93 -0.09
CA LYS A 54 -5.76 -2.76 -0.87
C LYS A 54 -6.49 -1.97 -1.96
N GLY A 55 -6.81 -0.71 -1.69
CA GLY A 55 -7.60 0.15 -2.56
C GLY A 55 -6.80 1.01 -3.54
N PHE A 56 -5.48 1.11 -3.38
CA PHE A 56 -4.63 1.92 -4.25
C PHE A 56 -4.39 1.23 -5.60
N GLN A 57 -5.13 1.65 -6.63
CA GLN A 57 -5.17 1.00 -7.93
C GLN A 57 -5.28 2.01 -9.08
N PHE A 58 -4.63 1.69 -10.20
CA PHE A 58 -4.71 2.44 -11.44
C PHE A 58 -5.20 1.54 -12.57
N VAL A 59 -6.00 2.10 -13.46
CA VAL A 59 -6.47 1.44 -14.68
C VAL A 59 -5.81 2.12 -15.88
N GLU A 60 -5.21 1.31 -16.76
CA GLU A 60 -4.64 1.77 -18.01
C GLU A 60 -5.75 2.05 -19.04
N GLY A 61 -5.75 3.26 -19.59
CA GLY A 61 -6.52 3.65 -20.78
C GLY A 61 -5.59 3.81 -21.99
N GLU A 62 -6.11 4.32 -23.10
CA GLU A 62 -5.35 4.42 -24.37
C GLU A 62 -4.06 5.26 -24.24
N ASP A 63 -4.15 6.45 -23.64
CA ASP A 63 -3.02 7.39 -23.53
C ASP A 63 -2.66 7.77 -22.08
N SER A 64 -3.40 7.25 -21.10
CA SER A 64 -3.26 7.66 -19.70
C SER A 64 -3.70 6.59 -18.71
N TYR A 65 -3.29 6.74 -17.46
CA TYR A 65 -3.73 5.93 -16.34
C TYR A 65 -4.77 6.70 -15.52
N THR A 66 -5.89 6.06 -15.23
CA THR A 66 -6.93 6.60 -14.34
C THR A 66 -6.73 6.02 -12.95
N ASN A 67 -6.63 6.89 -11.96
CA ASN A 67 -6.62 6.52 -10.56
C ASN A 67 -8.06 6.22 -10.11
N ILE A 68 -8.31 4.98 -9.69
CA ILE A 68 -9.62 4.53 -9.20
C ILE A 68 -9.63 4.35 -7.67
N SER A 69 -8.56 4.82 -7.01
CA SER A 69 -8.39 4.71 -5.57
C SER A 69 -9.36 5.62 -4.82
N ILE A 70 -9.69 5.24 -3.59
CA ILE A 70 -10.51 6.08 -2.71
C ILE A 70 -9.69 7.30 -2.28
N GLY A 71 -10.22 8.49 -2.56
CA GLY A 71 -9.67 9.75 -2.06
C GLY A 71 -9.79 9.81 -0.54
N THR A 72 -8.65 9.77 0.15
CA THR A 72 -8.54 9.83 1.61
C THR A 72 -7.60 10.97 2.01
N ASN A 73 -7.71 11.46 3.25
CA ASN A 73 -6.75 12.47 3.72
C ASN A 73 -5.32 11.91 3.73
N PHE A 74 -5.17 10.60 3.93
CA PHE A 74 -3.89 9.91 3.87
C PHE A 74 -3.20 10.03 2.49
N ILE A 75 -3.91 9.78 1.38
CA ILE A 75 -3.28 9.83 0.05
C ILE A 75 -2.83 11.25 -0.31
N THR A 76 -3.60 12.27 0.09
CA THR A 76 -3.23 13.68 -0.12
C THR A 76 -2.01 14.05 0.72
N GLU A 77 -1.98 13.74 2.02
CA GLU A 77 -0.81 14.03 2.86
C GLU A 77 0.44 13.26 2.36
N LEU A 78 0.26 12.01 1.90
CA LEU A 78 1.35 11.24 1.31
C LEU A 78 1.86 11.84 -0.02
N SER A 79 0.94 12.36 -0.85
CA SER A 79 1.24 13.11 -2.09
C SER A 79 2.12 14.32 -1.78
N ASP A 80 1.72 15.09 -0.76
CA ASP A 80 2.44 16.29 -0.30
C ASP A 80 3.82 15.95 0.29
N MET A 81 3.91 14.91 1.13
CA MET A 81 5.17 14.47 1.76
C MET A 81 6.20 13.98 0.74
N THR A 82 5.75 13.29 -0.32
CA THR A 82 6.63 12.67 -1.32
C THR A 82 6.85 13.55 -2.55
N GLY A 83 6.00 14.56 -2.77
CA GLY A 83 5.95 15.35 -3.99
C GLY A 83 5.51 14.56 -5.22
N LEU A 84 4.95 13.36 -5.02
CA LEU A 84 4.49 12.47 -6.08
C LEU A 84 3.01 12.71 -6.36
N PRO A 85 2.55 12.64 -7.63
CA PRO A 85 1.16 12.87 -7.99
C PRO A 85 0.24 11.68 -7.65
N LEU A 86 0.14 11.31 -6.37
CA LEU A 86 -0.56 10.08 -5.93
C LEU A 86 -2.08 10.22 -5.91
N ASP A 87 -2.57 11.43 -5.69
CA ASP A 87 -4.00 11.78 -5.59
C ASP A 87 -4.58 12.32 -6.91
N ASN A 88 -3.78 12.41 -7.97
CA ASN A 88 -4.25 12.81 -9.29
C ASN A 88 -5.16 11.75 -9.90
N TYR A 89 -6.31 12.20 -10.42
CA TYR A 89 -7.27 11.32 -11.11
C TYR A 89 -6.73 10.77 -12.44
N PHE A 90 -5.99 11.58 -13.20
CA PHE A 90 -5.33 11.15 -14.44
C PHE A 90 -3.81 11.29 -14.32
N LEU A 91 -3.08 10.22 -14.66
CA LEU A 91 -1.63 10.20 -14.75
C LEU A 91 -1.18 9.87 -16.17
N SER A 92 -0.22 10.65 -16.69
CA SER A 92 0.49 10.25 -17.90
C SER A 92 1.47 9.11 -17.59
N PRO A 93 1.84 8.29 -18.59
CA PRO A 93 2.83 7.22 -18.42
C PRO A 93 4.15 7.71 -17.83
N THR A 94 4.58 8.94 -18.17
CA THR A 94 5.79 9.57 -17.63
C THR A 94 5.67 9.86 -16.14
N LYS A 95 4.50 10.34 -15.67
CA LYS A 95 4.25 10.60 -14.24
C LYS A 95 4.19 9.29 -13.46
N LEU A 96 3.52 8.26 -13.99
CA LEU A 96 3.49 6.95 -13.35
C LEU A 96 4.89 6.33 -13.25
N LYS A 97 5.72 6.45 -14.30
CA LYS A 97 7.12 6.02 -14.23
C LYS A 97 7.92 6.76 -13.15
N LYS A 98 7.63 8.03 -12.85
CA LYS A 98 8.26 8.74 -11.74
C LYS A 98 7.84 8.17 -10.38
N VAL A 99 6.56 7.84 -10.22
CA VAL A 99 6.05 7.19 -9.00
C VAL A 99 6.74 5.84 -8.79
N LEU A 100 6.82 5.01 -9.84
CA LEU A 100 7.42 3.66 -9.76
C LEU A 100 8.94 3.67 -9.53
N ASN A 101 9.64 4.71 -10.00
CA ASN A 101 11.09 4.84 -9.85
C ASN A 101 11.50 5.80 -8.73
N TYR A 102 10.56 6.17 -7.84
CA TYR A 102 10.87 7.04 -6.72
C TYR A 102 11.88 6.38 -5.78
N ARG A 103 12.91 7.13 -5.39
CA ARG A 103 13.94 6.71 -4.44
C ARG A 103 14.04 7.78 -3.36
N PHE A 104 14.05 7.34 -2.10
CA PHE A 104 14.27 8.17 -0.92
C PHE A 104 15.74 8.62 -0.83
#